data_AF-A0A067D3J7-F1
#
_entry.id   AF-A0A067D3J7-F1
#
_cell.length_a   1.000
_cell.length_b   1.000
_cell.length_c   1.000
_cell.angle_alpha   90.00
_cell.angle_beta   90.00
_cell.angle_gamma   90.00
#
_symmetry.space_group_name_H-M   'P 1'
#
loop_
_entity.id
_entity.type
_entity.pdbx_description
1 polymer ?
#
loop_
_entity_poly.entity_id
_entity_poly.type
_entity_poly.pdbx_seq_one_letter_code
_entity_poly.pdbx_strand_id
1 'polypeptide(L)'
;MASYAPLFVNANDRWWTPDAIVFNSAQLYGTPSYWVQQFFRESSGATLLNATLLTNSSSSIVASAISWEDSENAKSFLRIKVVNLRSNSVNLKVSVDGLGPNSIKLSGSTKTQLTSSNLKDENSFTEPNKVVPSLTLLENAAKDMDVVISPYSFTSFDLLRESVAMKMEGADSFSRSSI
;
A
#
# COMPACT_ATOMS: atom_id res chain seq x y z
N MET A 1 -17.88 1.87 -0.68
CA MET A 1 -17.75 0.39 -0.65
C MET A 1 -17.53 -0.07 -2.09
N ALA A 2 -16.49 -0.88 -2.33
CA ALA A 2 -16.22 -1.51 -3.63
C ALA A 2 -16.02 -3.01 -3.38
N SER A 3 -16.50 -3.85 -4.28
CA SER A 3 -16.42 -5.31 -4.15
C SER A 3 -16.08 -5.94 -5.49
N TYR A 4 -15.25 -6.99 -5.45
CA TYR A 4 -14.99 -7.82 -6.62
C TYR A 4 -16.11 -8.83 -6.79
N ALA A 5 -16.58 -9.02 -8.02
CA ALA A 5 -17.60 -10.01 -8.33
C ALA A 5 -17.22 -10.81 -9.59
N PRO A 6 -17.37 -12.14 -9.57
CA PRO A 6 -17.86 -12.96 -8.44
C PRO A 6 -16.74 -13.29 -7.42
N LEU A 7 -17.13 -13.53 -6.15
CA LEU A 7 -16.19 -13.70 -5.03
C LEU A 7 -15.63 -15.13 -4.94
N PHE A 8 -16.50 -16.13 -5.01
CA PHE A 8 -16.16 -17.54 -4.81
C PHE A 8 -16.61 -18.38 -6.00
N VAL A 9 -15.79 -19.35 -6.38
CA VAL A 9 -16.16 -20.36 -7.36
C VAL A 9 -15.60 -21.73 -7.00
N ASN A 10 -16.45 -22.75 -7.09
CA ASN A 10 -16.03 -24.13 -7.02
C ASN A 10 -15.39 -24.52 -8.36
N ALA A 11 -14.16 -25.00 -8.34
CA ALA A 11 -13.42 -25.38 -9.54
C ALA A 11 -14.10 -26.51 -10.34
N ASN A 12 -14.94 -27.33 -9.68
CA ASN A 12 -15.67 -28.42 -10.32
C ASN A 12 -16.99 -27.98 -10.99
N ASP A 13 -17.44 -26.74 -10.75
CA ASP A 13 -18.71 -26.22 -11.26
C ASP A 13 -18.59 -24.73 -11.62
N ARG A 14 -17.71 -24.46 -12.59
CA ARG A 14 -17.35 -23.10 -12.99
C ARG A 14 -18.03 -22.72 -14.31
N TRP A 15 -18.94 -21.76 -14.24
CA TRP A 15 -19.61 -21.19 -15.42
C TRP A 15 -19.07 -19.83 -15.86
N TRP A 16 -18.32 -19.13 -15.01
CA TRP A 16 -17.77 -17.79 -15.28
C TRP A 16 -16.29 -17.72 -14.85
N THR A 17 -15.52 -16.84 -15.51
CA THR A 17 -14.15 -16.49 -15.11
C THR A 17 -13.87 -15.03 -15.44
N PRO A 18 -13.08 -14.30 -14.64
CA PRO A 18 -12.40 -14.73 -13.41
C PRO A 18 -13.13 -14.41 -12.11
N ASP A 19 -12.93 -15.23 -11.07
CA ASP A 19 -13.42 -15.06 -9.70
C ASP A 19 -12.27 -14.70 -8.75
N ALA A 20 -12.57 -14.10 -7.60
CA ALA A 20 -11.53 -13.75 -6.64
C ALA A 20 -10.91 -14.98 -5.94
N ILE A 21 -11.73 -15.93 -5.48
CA ILE A 21 -11.29 -17.10 -4.73
C ILE A 21 -11.81 -18.37 -5.39
N VAL A 22 -10.90 -19.29 -5.68
CA VAL A 22 -11.17 -20.57 -6.32
C VAL A 22 -10.96 -21.68 -5.31
N PHE A 23 -11.91 -22.61 -5.19
CA PHE A 23 -11.81 -23.70 -4.21
C PHE A 23 -12.34 -25.02 -4.76
N ASN A 24 -11.95 -26.11 -4.10
CA ASN A 24 -12.59 -27.43 -4.20
C ASN A 24 -12.77 -28.00 -2.79
N SER A 25 -13.06 -29.30 -2.66
CA SER A 25 -13.33 -29.93 -1.36
C SER A 25 -12.14 -29.97 -0.39
N ALA A 26 -10.92 -29.74 -0.85
CA ALA A 26 -9.70 -29.91 -0.05
C ALA A 26 -8.80 -28.66 0.01
N GLN A 27 -8.93 -27.72 -0.91
CA GLN A 27 -8.00 -26.61 -1.08
C GLN A 27 -8.64 -25.40 -1.75
N LEU A 28 -8.00 -24.25 -1.59
CA LEU A 28 -8.39 -22.98 -2.19
C LEU A 28 -7.16 -22.14 -2.56
N TYR A 29 -7.34 -21.21 -3.49
CA TYR A 29 -6.36 -20.16 -3.78
C TYR A 29 -7.07 -18.85 -4.15
N GLY A 30 -6.41 -17.72 -3.88
CA GLY A 30 -6.86 -16.41 -4.34
C GLY A 30 -6.21 -16.04 -5.67
N THR A 31 -6.98 -15.51 -6.62
CA THR A 31 -6.45 -14.97 -7.89
C THR A 31 -5.72 -13.64 -7.66
N PRO A 32 -4.96 -13.09 -8.61
CA PRO A 32 -4.39 -11.74 -8.51
C PRO A 32 -5.45 -10.69 -8.11
N SER A 33 -6.69 -10.84 -8.59
CA SER A 33 -7.81 -9.98 -8.22
C SER A 33 -8.14 -10.02 -6.72
N TYR A 34 -8.12 -11.19 -6.09
CA TYR A 34 -8.25 -11.30 -4.62
C TYR A 34 -7.13 -10.56 -3.91
N TRP A 35 -5.90 -10.73 -4.37
CA TRP A 35 -4.76 -10.05 -3.77
C TRP A 35 -4.81 -8.53 -3.93
N VAL A 36 -5.34 -8.03 -5.05
CA VAL A 36 -5.64 -6.59 -5.21
C VAL A 36 -6.65 -6.13 -4.16
N GLN A 37 -7.73 -6.88 -3.91
CA GLN A 37 -8.69 -6.52 -2.85
C GLN A 37 -8.00 -6.46 -1.47
N GLN A 38 -7.18 -7.46 -1.15
CA GLN A 38 -6.41 -7.50 0.10
C GLN A 38 -5.45 -6.30 0.22
N PHE A 39 -4.85 -5.89 -0.90
CA PHE A 39 -3.95 -4.73 -0.98
C PHE A 39 -4.65 -3.40 -0.60
N PHE A 40 -5.97 -3.33 -0.75
CA PHE A 40 -6.79 -2.17 -0.38
C PHE A 40 -7.38 -2.23 1.02
N ARG A 41 -7.10 -3.27 1.81
CA ARG A 41 -7.64 -3.44 3.18
C ARG A 41 -7.48 -2.18 4.05
N GLU A 42 -6.27 -1.64 4.15
CA GLU A 42 -5.99 -0.45 4.98
C GLU A 42 -6.49 0.88 4.36
N SER A 43 -7.22 0.82 3.24
CA SER A 43 -7.90 2.00 2.68
C SER A 43 -9.27 2.21 3.31
N SER A 44 -9.82 1.21 4.00
CA SER A 44 -11.04 1.37 4.78
C SER A 44 -10.73 2.18 6.04
N GLY A 45 -11.42 3.31 6.24
CA GLY A 45 -11.17 4.22 7.37
C GLY A 45 -9.97 5.15 7.21
N ALA A 46 -9.24 5.05 6.10
CA ALA A 46 -8.14 5.94 5.78
C ALA A 46 -8.62 7.31 5.28
N THR A 47 -7.80 8.34 5.45
CA THR A 47 -8.02 9.66 4.84
C THR A 47 -7.36 9.72 3.48
N LEU A 48 -8.13 10.06 2.45
CA LEU A 48 -7.59 10.32 1.11
C LEU A 48 -6.80 11.62 1.11
N LEU A 49 -5.59 11.58 0.57
CA LEU A 49 -4.73 12.75 0.45
C LEU A 49 -4.73 13.26 -0.98
N ASN A 50 -4.54 14.57 -1.15
CA ASN A 50 -4.38 15.15 -2.47
C ASN A 50 -3.01 14.74 -3.03
N ALA A 51 -3.03 14.01 -4.15
CA ALA A 51 -1.83 13.55 -4.84
C ALA A 51 -1.86 14.06 -6.27
N THR A 52 -0.78 14.72 -6.70
CA THR A 52 -0.61 15.18 -8.07
C THR A 52 0.45 14.33 -8.76
N LEU A 53 0.12 13.78 -9.92
CA LEU A 53 1.04 13.01 -10.74
C LEU A 53 1.42 13.84 -11.97
N LEU A 54 2.66 14.32 -11.99
CA LEU A 54 3.22 15.05 -13.12
C LEU A 54 3.83 14.05 -14.11
N THR A 55 3.15 13.81 -15.23
CA THR A 55 3.61 12.89 -16.26
C THR A 55 3.41 13.49 -17.65
N ASN A 56 4.39 13.30 -18.53
CA ASN A 56 4.34 13.71 -19.93
C ASN A 56 3.52 12.75 -20.80
N SER A 57 2.97 11.68 -20.21
CA SER A 57 2.22 10.66 -20.92
C SER A 57 0.86 10.44 -20.28
N SER A 58 -0.19 10.56 -21.08
CA SER A 58 -1.56 10.27 -20.68
C SER A 58 -1.70 8.79 -20.26
N SER A 59 -2.40 8.57 -19.14
CA SER A 59 -3.04 7.31 -18.68
C SER A 59 -2.23 6.04 -18.35
N SER A 60 -0.90 6.00 -18.56
CA SER A 60 -0.12 4.77 -18.34
C SER A 60 0.36 4.51 -16.91
N ILE A 61 0.44 5.55 -16.08
CA ILE A 61 0.78 5.49 -14.65
C ILE A 61 -0.36 6.12 -13.88
N VAL A 62 -0.80 5.46 -12.81
CA VAL A 62 -1.83 5.98 -11.92
C VAL A 62 -1.29 5.91 -10.50
N ALA A 63 -1.49 6.98 -9.72
CA ALA A 63 -1.06 7.03 -8.34
C ALA A 63 -2.15 7.62 -7.43
N SER A 64 -2.17 7.18 -6.18
CA SER A 64 -3.00 7.76 -5.11
C SER A 64 -2.27 7.70 -3.79
N ALA A 65 -2.66 8.54 -2.84
CA ALA A 65 -2.09 8.59 -1.52
C ALA A 65 -3.18 8.62 -0.45
N ILE A 66 -2.95 7.90 0.64
CA ILE A 66 -3.82 7.90 1.82
C ILE A 66 -2.98 8.01 3.09
N SER A 67 -3.54 8.58 4.14
CA SER A 67 -3.03 8.41 5.51
C SER A 67 -3.93 7.47 6.28
N TRP A 68 -3.33 6.51 6.97
CA TRP A 68 -4.05 5.55 7.81
C TRP A 68 -3.29 5.31 9.11
N GLU A 69 -3.98 4.77 10.10
CA GLU A 69 -3.40 4.43 11.40
C GLU A 69 -3.58 2.93 11.64
N ASP A 70 -2.48 2.28 12.00
CA ASP A 70 -2.50 0.89 12.45
C ASP A 70 -3.13 0.82 13.83
N SER A 71 -4.32 0.22 13.90
CA SER A 71 -5.11 0.08 15.13
C SER A 71 -4.42 -0.77 16.21
N GLU A 72 -3.51 -1.68 15.82
CA GLU A 72 -2.84 -2.55 16.79
C GLU A 72 -1.68 -1.86 17.49
N ASN A 73 -0.96 -0.98 16.77
CA ASN A 73 0.30 -0.39 17.25
C ASN A 73 0.26 1.14 17.40
N ALA A 74 -0.89 1.79 17.11
CA ALA A 74 -1.04 3.25 17.06
C ALA A 74 0.01 3.94 16.16
N LYS A 75 0.41 3.27 15.08
CA LYS A 75 1.40 3.78 14.12
C LYS A 75 0.69 4.45 12.96
N SER A 76 1.04 5.70 12.67
CA SER A 76 0.49 6.42 11.52
C SER A 76 1.37 6.20 10.29
N PHE A 77 0.74 5.85 9.17
CA PHE A 77 1.39 5.62 7.89
C PHE A 77 0.85 6.56 6.82
N LEU A 78 1.74 7.02 5.97
CA LEU A 78 1.41 7.55 4.65
C LEU A 78 1.59 6.42 3.63
N ARG A 79 0.51 5.98 3.01
CA ARG A 79 0.55 4.95 1.97
C ARG A 79 0.39 5.59 0.59
N ILE A 80 1.39 5.41 -0.26
CA ILE A 80 1.35 5.81 -1.66
C ILE A 80 1.19 4.56 -2.51
N LYS A 81 0.22 4.56 -3.40
CA LYS A 81 -0.12 3.44 -4.28
C LYS A 81 0.15 3.86 -5.72
N VAL A 82 0.85 3.04 -6.47
CA VAL A 82 1.22 3.32 -7.87
C VAL A 82 0.98 2.08 -8.73
N VAL A 83 0.25 2.27 -9.82
CA VAL A 83 0.05 1.27 -10.87
C VAL A 83 0.88 1.66 -12.08
N ASN A 84 1.71 0.74 -12.56
CA ASN A 84 2.42 0.88 -13.82
C ASN A 84 1.84 -0.08 -14.85
N LEU A 85 1.17 0.46 -15.87
CA LEU A 85 0.57 -0.31 -16.97
C LEU A 85 1.54 -0.50 -18.15
N ARG A 86 2.77 0.00 -18.05
CA ARG A 86 3.77 -0.08 -19.11
C ARG A 86 4.57 -1.38 -19.04
N SER A 87 5.15 -1.75 -20.17
CA SER A 87 6.13 -2.83 -20.30
C SER A 87 7.54 -2.45 -19.83
N ASN A 88 7.77 -1.18 -19.49
CA ASN A 88 9.05 -0.69 -18.97
C ASN A 88 8.93 -0.17 -17.54
N SER A 89 10.04 -0.27 -16.79
CA SER A 89 10.13 0.37 -15.47
C SER A 89 10.06 1.89 -15.59
N VAL A 90 9.52 2.53 -14.56
CA VAL A 90 9.43 3.99 -14.46
C VAL A 90 10.09 4.46 -13.17
N ASN A 91 10.97 5.45 -13.29
CA ASN A 91 11.53 6.16 -12.15
C ASN A 91 10.57 7.28 -11.75
N LEU A 92 10.07 7.23 -10.52
CA LEU A 92 9.14 8.21 -9.97
C LEU A 92 9.82 8.98 -8.84
N LYS A 93 9.78 10.31 -8.94
CA LYS A 93 10.10 11.20 -7.83
C LYS A 93 8.86 11.40 -6.99
N VAL A 94 8.97 11.07 -5.72
CA VAL A 94 7.91 11.23 -4.72
C VAL A 94 8.35 12.31 -3.76
N SER A 95 7.50 13.33 -3.59
CA SER A 95 7.68 14.40 -2.62
C SER A 95 6.41 14.54 -1.79
N VAL A 96 6.57 14.63 -0.47
CA VAL A 96 5.46 14.75 0.48
C VAL A 96 5.47 16.12 1.12
N ASP A 97 4.56 17.00 0.71
CA ASP A 97 4.46 18.35 1.28
C ASP A 97 3.78 18.39 2.65
N GLY A 98 3.90 19.53 3.34
CA GLY A 98 3.24 19.76 4.63
C GLY A 98 3.85 19.03 5.82
N LEU A 99 4.93 18.27 5.62
CA LEU A 99 5.69 17.62 6.68
C LEU A 99 7.04 18.32 6.93
N GLY A 100 7.41 18.38 8.22
CA GLY A 100 8.72 18.86 8.66
C GLY A 100 9.86 17.90 8.26
N PRO A 101 11.13 18.33 8.42
CA PRO A 101 12.28 17.47 8.21
C PRO A 101 12.22 16.26 9.16
N ASN A 102 12.70 15.09 8.71
CA ASN A 102 12.74 13.83 9.49
C ASN A 102 11.39 13.33 10.02
N SER A 103 10.30 13.72 9.38
CA SER A 103 8.93 13.29 9.71
C SER A 103 8.58 11.87 9.26
N ILE A 104 9.45 11.23 8.47
CA ILE A 104 9.27 9.87 7.96
C ILE A 104 10.41 9.01 8.50
N LYS A 105 10.06 7.90 9.14
CA LYS A 105 11.01 6.90 9.65
C LYS A 105 11.40 5.95 8.54
N LEU A 106 12.70 5.78 8.35
CA LEU A 106 13.21 4.71 7.49
C LEU A 106 12.88 3.33 8.07
N SER A 107 13.24 3.11 9.34
CA SER A 107 12.94 1.87 10.05
C SER A 107 11.44 1.70 10.24
N GLY A 108 10.88 0.66 9.61
CA GLY A 108 9.45 0.36 9.64
C GLY A 108 8.67 0.83 8.41
N SER A 109 9.31 1.54 7.48
CA SER A 109 8.72 1.80 6.17
C SER A 109 8.91 0.60 5.23
N THR A 110 7.89 0.28 4.44
CA THR A 110 7.86 -0.92 3.60
C THR A 110 7.44 -0.62 2.17
N LYS A 111 7.78 -1.54 1.27
CA LYS A 111 7.32 -1.60 -0.11
C LYS A 111 6.57 -2.91 -0.28
N THR A 112 5.37 -2.85 -0.83
CA THR A 112 4.62 -4.06 -1.23
C THR A 112 4.40 -4.00 -2.73
N GLN A 113 4.71 -5.07 -3.44
CA GLN A 113 4.57 -5.13 -4.89
C GLN A 113 3.83 -6.39 -5.32
N LEU A 114 2.83 -6.21 -6.18
CA LEU A 114 2.16 -7.28 -6.92
C LEU A 114 2.53 -7.14 -8.40
N THR A 115 3.15 -8.16 -8.97
CA THR A 115 3.57 -8.19 -10.38
C THR A 115 3.79 -9.64 -10.83
N SER A 116 3.92 -9.86 -12.14
CA SER A 116 4.40 -11.12 -12.70
C SER A 116 5.20 -10.90 -13.97
N SER A 117 6.02 -11.89 -14.33
CA SER A 117 6.79 -11.89 -15.58
C SER A 117 5.92 -12.03 -16.83
N ASN A 118 4.74 -12.65 -16.71
CA ASN A 118 3.77 -12.82 -17.79
C ASN A 118 2.40 -12.26 -17.40
N LEU A 119 1.79 -11.45 -18.28
CA LEU A 119 0.48 -10.82 -18.09
C LEU A 119 -0.68 -11.82 -17.94
N LYS A 120 -0.48 -13.07 -18.38
CA LYS A 120 -1.47 -14.15 -18.27
C LYS A 120 -1.23 -15.06 -17.07
N ASP A 121 -0.24 -14.75 -16.21
CA ASP A 121 -0.01 -15.55 -15.02
C ASP A 121 -1.19 -15.43 -14.05
N GLU A 122 -1.55 -16.57 -13.49
CA GLU A 122 -2.70 -16.77 -12.62
C GLU A 122 -2.30 -17.78 -11.53
N ASN A 123 -2.94 -17.70 -10.37
CA ASN A 123 -2.74 -18.69 -9.31
C ASN A 123 -3.51 -19.98 -9.64
N SER A 124 -3.06 -21.10 -9.09
CA SER A 124 -3.67 -22.42 -9.33
C SER A 124 -3.54 -23.32 -8.11
N PHE A 125 -4.19 -24.48 -8.11
CA PHE A 125 -4.01 -25.46 -7.02
C PHE A 125 -2.57 -25.99 -6.92
N THR A 126 -1.85 -26.07 -8.04
CA THR A 126 -0.44 -26.51 -8.06
C THR A 126 0.53 -25.39 -7.69
N GLU A 127 0.18 -24.14 -8.01
CA GLU A 127 0.98 -22.95 -7.70
C GLU A 127 0.07 -21.85 -7.10
N PRO A 128 -0.37 -21.99 -5.84
CA PRO A 128 -1.38 -21.09 -5.25
C PRO A 128 -0.85 -19.68 -4.97
N ASN A 129 0.47 -19.53 -4.91
CA ASN A 129 1.15 -18.27 -4.59
C ASN A 129 2.03 -17.75 -5.74
N LYS A 130 1.70 -18.09 -7.00
CA LYS A 130 2.48 -17.68 -8.17
C LYS A 130 2.52 -16.16 -8.35
N VAL A 131 1.37 -15.51 -8.17
CA VAL A 131 1.16 -14.07 -8.31
C VAL A 131 0.50 -13.56 -7.02
N VAL A 132 1.35 -13.14 -6.07
CA VAL A 132 0.95 -12.62 -4.75
C VAL A 132 1.74 -11.37 -4.40
N PRO A 133 1.25 -10.52 -3.48
CA PRO A 133 1.99 -9.33 -3.05
C PRO A 133 3.26 -9.74 -2.29
N SER A 134 4.40 -9.22 -2.72
CA SER A 134 5.69 -9.36 -2.05
C SER A 134 5.98 -8.11 -1.23
N LEU A 135 6.18 -8.27 0.07
CA LEU A 135 6.53 -7.19 1.00
C LEU A 135 8.05 -7.20 1.25
N THR A 136 8.66 -6.02 1.13
CA THR A 136 10.08 -5.78 1.45
C THR A 136 10.23 -4.50 2.28
N LEU A 137 11.37 -4.33 2.94
CA LEU A 137 11.72 -3.05 3.55
C LEU A 137 11.95 -2.00 2.46
N LEU A 138 11.64 -0.75 2.76
CA LEU A 138 11.93 0.39 1.88
C LEU A 138 13.25 1.03 2.29
N GLU A 139 14.26 0.96 1.43
CA GLU A 139 15.65 1.35 1.75
C GLU A 139 15.91 2.86 1.75
N ASN A 140 15.05 3.63 1.09
CA ASN A 140 15.21 5.07 0.88
C ASN A 140 13.97 5.87 1.28
N ALA A 141 13.22 5.37 2.27
CA ALA A 141 12.03 6.04 2.76
C ALA A 141 12.38 7.42 3.34
N ALA A 142 11.85 8.47 2.73
CA ALA A 142 12.05 9.86 3.12
C ALA A 142 10.90 10.71 2.61
N LYS A 143 10.87 11.98 3.03
CA LYS A 143 9.92 13.00 2.53
C LYS A 143 10.02 13.16 1.01
N ASP A 144 11.25 13.19 0.52
CA ASP A 144 11.60 13.25 -0.89
C ASP A 144 12.39 11.98 -1.22
N MET A 145 11.90 11.18 -2.16
CA MET A 145 12.53 9.92 -2.54
C MET A 145 12.35 9.60 -4.02
N ASP A 146 13.33 8.91 -4.58
CA ASP A 146 13.28 8.34 -5.92
C ASP A 146 12.93 6.85 -5.82
N VAL A 147 11.89 6.40 -6.51
CA VAL A 147 11.48 4.99 -6.51
C VAL A 147 11.37 4.45 -7.93
N VAL A 148 11.73 3.19 -8.10
CA VAL A 148 11.58 2.46 -9.37
C VAL A 148 10.32 1.60 -9.30
N ILE A 149 9.41 1.83 -10.22
CA ILE A 149 8.17 1.06 -10.37
C ILE A 149 8.34 0.06 -11.51
N SER A 150 8.30 -1.23 -11.17
CA SER A 150 8.44 -2.33 -12.13
C SER A 150 7.36 -2.26 -13.22
N PRO A 151 7.60 -2.81 -14.43
CA PRO A 151 6.57 -2.94 -15.45
C PRO A 151 5.39 -3.77 -14.94
N TYR A 152 4.19 -3.53 -15.47
CA TYR A 152 2.97 -4.29 -15.18
C TYR A 152 2.82 -4.63 -13.69
N SER A 153 2.89 -3.60 -12.85
CA SER A 153 2.93 -3.78 -11.41
C SER A 153 1.96 -2.86 -10.69
N PHE A 154 1.50 -3.35 -9.54
CA PHE A 154 0.85 -2.55 -8.53
C PHE A 154 1.75 -2.52 -7.29
N THR A 155 2.24 -1.34 -6.94
CA THR A 155 3.20 -1.14 -5.85
C THR A 155 2.63 -0.16 -4.82
N SER A 156 2.78 -0.45 -3.54
CA SER A 156 2.61 0.54 -2.46
C SER A 156 3.91 0.79 -1.73
N PHE A 157 4.03 2.01 -1.24
CA PHE A 157 5.04 2.44 -0.28
C PHE A 157 4.32 2.87 0.99
N ASP A 158 4.63 2.21 2.10
CA ASP A 158 4.12 2.56 3.41
C ASP A 158 5.21 3.30 4.15
N LEU A 159 5.03 4.61 4.29
CA LEU A 159 5.96 5.50 4.96
C LEU A 159 5.50 5.67 6.41
N LEU A 160 6.25 5.11 7.35
CA LEU A 160 5.98 5.27 8.77
C LEU A 160 6.25 6.72 9.17
N ARG A 161 5.25 7.38 9.76
CA ARG A 161 5.40 8.75 10.24
C ARG A 161 6.03 8.78 11.62
N GLU A 162 6.84 9.79 11.89
CA GLU A 162 7.27 10.08 13.25
C GLU A 162 6.09 10.49 14.13
N SER A 163 6.07 9.97 15.35
CA SER A 163 5.12 10.38 16.37
C SER A 163 5.57 11.73 16.93
N VAL A 164 4.75 12.78 16.78
CA VAL A 164 5.00 14.06 17.43
C VAL A 164 4.68 13.89 18.92
N ALA A 165 5.71 13.73 19.75
CA ALA A 165 5.55 13.83 21.19
C ALA A 165 5.26 15.30 21.54
N MET A 166 4.02 15.63 21.87
CA MET A 166 3.69 16.94 22.42
C MET A 166 4.26 17.05 23.83
N LYS A 167 5.40 17.74 23.98
CA LYS A 167 5.88 18.19 25.30
C LYS A 167 5.02 19.38 25.72
N MET A 168 4.12 19.18 26.69
CA MET A 168 3.57 20.29 27.45
C MET A 168 4.59 20.66 28.53
N GLU A 169 5.22 21.83 28.42
CA GLU A 169 5.93 22.42 29.55
C GLU A 169 4.89 22.86 30.58
N GLY A 170 4.89 22.19 31.74
CA GLY A 170 4.04 22.55 32.86
C GLY A 170 4.42 23.95 33.35
N ALA A 171 3.42 24.79 33.60
CA ALA A 171 3.63 26.09 34.21
C ALA A 171 4.30 25.93 35.57
N ASP A 172 5.46 26.57 35.75
CA ASP A 172 6.18 26.65 37.01
C ASP A 172 5.22 27.12 38.12
N SER A 173 4.96 26.24 39.09
CA SER A 173 4.23 26.59 40.30
C SER A 173 5.10 27.52 41.15
N PHE A 174 4.80 28.81 41.16
CA PHE A 174 5.35 29.74 42.14
C PHE A 174 4.91 29.32 43.55
N SER A 175 5.81 28.68 44.30
CA SER A 175 5.66 28.52 45.74
C SER A 175 5.72 29.90 46.40
N ARG A 176 4.55 30.47 46.73
CA ARG A 176 4.47 31.56 47.72
C ARG A 176 4.74 30.98 49.10
N SER A 177 5.92 31.27 49.64
CA SER A 177 6.21 31.12 51.07
C SER A 177 5.45 32.21 51.84
N SER A 178 4.49 31.81 52.66
CA SER A 178 3.88 32.69 53.66
C SER A 178 4.76 32.73 54.92
N ILE A 179 5.03 33.93 55.41
CA ILE A 179 5.38 34.22 56.82
C ILE A 179 4.13 34.82 57.45
#